data_AF-A0A2D8V2R1-F1
#
_entry.id   AF-A0A2D8V2R1-F1
#
_cell.length_a   1.000
_cell.length_b   1.000
_cell.length_c   1.000
_cell.angle_alpha   90.00
_cell.angle_beta   90.00
_cell.angle_gamma   90.00
#
_symmetry.space_group_name_H-M   'P 1'
#
loop_
_entity.id
_entity.type
_entity.pdbx_description
1 polymer ?
#
loop_
_entity_poly.entity_id
_entity_poly.type
_entity_poly.pdbx_seq_one_letter_code
_entity_poly.pdbx_strand_id
1 'polypeptide(L)'
;MASIGEWKAPKLLHCSVWSGRTVSDRSDHFGEGCFVHGHIVPCLGSNPPSLADVTSTNGSPPNDGSALRVAFFGPFGTFTEQALRTQRDLSDSELVPMRTVPDVLDAVSSGEVDCGFVPIENSIEGMVNFTLDALAFDHDLIVTREVVLDIHLCLAAPEGTSLADVSDVMSIPVATAQCHKFLREHLPNANLLAATSTAGAAKSVAEQSSTGLAAIAPRVAADLYGLSVLAEDIEDEEGNQTRFVVVSRDGASAPSGHDRTGLVVFQRADEPGSLISILQEFAARRINLSNLISRPIRPGGLGEYCFIILAEGHVGDDLMADTMRALHAKQGLVKWFGSWPRADGAVSDVSSHADERWKSADDWIADIRSRL
;
A
#
# COMPACT_ATOMS: atom_id res chain seq x y z
N MET A 1 -14.23 -26.00 -58.21
CA MET A 1 -13.15 -26.86 -57.65
C MET A 1 -12.68 -26.23 -56.35
N ALA A 2 -12.51 -27.04 -55.30
CA ALA A 2 -12.20 -26.73 -53.88
C ALA A 2 -13.38 -26.11 -53.10
N SER A 3 -14.20 -26.85 -52.34
CA SER A 3 -14.03 -27.82 -51.23
C SER A 3 -13.55 -27.19 -49.92
N ILE A 4 -14.50 -27.14 -48.98
CA ILE A 4 -14.43 -26.71 -47.59
C ILE A 4 -13.63 -27.75 -46.79
N GLY A 5 -12.73 -27.30 -45.91
CA GLY A 5 -11.97 -28.14 -44.99
C GLY A 5 -12.40 -27.88 -43.55
N GLU A 6 -13.06 -28.87 -42.95
CA GLU A 6 -13.39 -28.95 -41.53
C GLU A 6 -12.14 -29.09 -40.65
N TRP A 7 -12.08 -28.32 -39.56
CA TRP A 7 -11.08 -28.49 -38.50
C TRP A 7 -11.61 -29.46 -37.43
N LYS A 8 -10.88 -30.57 -37.22
CA LYS A 8 -11.14 -31.62 -36.23
C LYS A 8 -10.46 -31.28 -34.88
N ALA A 9 -11.20 -31.45 -33.80
CA ALA A 9 -10.69 -31.43 -32.42
C ALA A 9 -9.84 -32.68 -32.09
N PRO A 10 -8.83 -32.60 -31.20
CA PRO A 10 -8.09 -33.76 -30.72
C PRO A 10 -8.84 -34.49 -29.60
N LYS A 11 -8.64 -35.80 -29.57
CA LYS A 11 -9.25 -36.81 -28.70
C LYS A 11 -8.15 -37.40 -27.79
N LEU A 12 -8.59 -37.92 -26.62
CA LEU A 12 -7.91 -38.83 -25.67
C LEU A 12 -7.15 -38.12 -24.53
N LEU A 13 -7.33 -38.46 -23.25
CA LEU A 13 -7.32 -39.81 -22.67
C LEU A 13 -8.35 -40.03 -21.54
N HIS A 14 -9.03 -41.18 -21.63
CA HIS A 14 -9.73 -41.87 -20.56
C HIS A 14 -8.71 -42.42 -19.55
N CYS A 15 -8.97 -42.28 -18.24
CA CYS A 15 -8.37 -43.15 -17.23
C CYS A 15 -9.46 -43.85 -16.42
N SER A 16 -9.22 -45.13 -16.22
CA SER A 16 -10.19 -46.17 -15.93
C SER A 16 -10.50 -46.26 -14.44
N VAL A 17 -11.78 -46.53 -14.18
CA VAL A 17 -12.30 -47.13 -12.95
C VAL A 17 -11.49 -48.37 -12.56
N TRP A 18 -11.08 -48.46 -11.30
CA TRP A 18 -10.74 -49.74 -10.67
C TRP A 18 -11.72 -50.02 -9.55
N SER A 19 -12.40 -51.17 -9.69
CA SER A 19 -13.36 -51.73 -8.76
C SER A 19 -12.64 -52.63 -7.75
N GLY A 20 -12.93 -52.45 -6.47
CA GLY A 20 -12.48 -53.30 -5.38
C GLY A 20 -13.61 -53.47 -4.36
N ARG A 21 -14.02 -54.73 -4.18
CA ARG A 21 -15.22 -55.23 -3.46
C ARG A 21 -15.40 -54.74 -2.03
N THR A 22 -16.69 -54.70 -1.66
CA THR A 22 -17.31 -54.68 -0.33
C THR A 22 -16.96 -55.89 0.54
N VAL A 23 -16.77 -55.67 1.86
CA VAL A 23 -17.26 -56.53 2.96
C VAL A 23 -17.51 -55.67 4.23
N SER A 24 -18.61 -56.03 4.88
CA SER A 24 -19.33 -55.57 6.08
C SER A 24 -18.58 -55.15 7.36
N ASP A 25 -19.14 -54.12 8.00
CA ASP A 25 -19.71 -54.08 9.38
C ASP A 25 -18.96 -54.79 10.53
N ARG A 26 -18.38 -54.00 11.46
CA ARG A 26 -18.56 -54.12 12.93
C ARG A 26 -17.78 -53.06 13.70
N SER A 27 -18.46 -52.54 14.72
CA SER A 27 -17.94 -51.80 15.87
C SER A 27 -16.91 -52.61 16.65
N ASP A 28 -15.86 -51.96 17.15
CA ASP A 28 -15.55 -51.88 18.59
C ASP A 28 -14.27 -51.06 18.85
N HIS A 29 -14.30 -50.36 19.98
CA HIS A 29 -13.21 -49.62 20.58
C HIS A 29 -11.95 -50.47 20.79
N PHE A 30 -10.77 -49.92 20.51
CA PHE A 30 -9.64 -49.83 21.44
C PHE A 30 -8.55 -48.95 20.80
N GLY A 31 -7.99 -48.05 21.61
CA GLY A 31 -6.85 -47.24 21.20
C GLY A 31 -5.56 -48.05 21.17
N GLU A 32 -4.63 -47.64 20.32
CA GLU A 32 -3.19 -47.58 20.57
C GLU A 32 -2.52 -46.91 19.35
N GLY A 33 -1.59 -46.00 19.61
CA GLY A 33 -0.96 -45.16 18.60
C GLY A 33 0.13 -45.86 17.78
N CYS A 34 0.61 -45.17 16.75
CA CYS A 34 1.89 -45.48 16.11
C CYS A 34 2.66 -44.19 15.80
N PHE A 35 3.90 -44.17 16.28
CA PHE A 35 4.94 -43.14 16.20
C PHE A 35 5.70 -43.19 14.87
N VAL A 36 6.03 -42.04 14.26
CA VAL A 36 7.33 -41.81 13.57
C VAL A 36 7.71 -40.31 13.54
N HIS A 37 8.98 -40.01 13.83
CA HIS A 37 9.74 -38.74 13.90
C HIS A 37 9.55 -37.88 15.15
N GLY A 38 10.37 -38.23 16.16
CA GLY A 38 10.33 -37.71 17.51
C GLY A 38 10.60 -36.21 17.64
N HIS A 39 9.69 -35.55 18.35
CA HIS A 39 9.94 -34.74 19.54
C HIS A 39 8.62 -34.69 20.33
N ILE A 40 8.68 -34.90 21.65
CA ILE A 40 7.51 -34.87 22.54
C ILE A 40 7.13 -33.42 22.81
N VAL A 41 5.97 -32.98 22.35
CA VAL A 41 5.34 -31.71 22.77
C VAL A 41 4.13 -32.07 23.65
N PRO A 42 4.03 -31.59 24.91
CA PRO A 42 2.88 -31.88 25.76
C PRO A 42 1.63 -31.15 25.25
N CYS A 43 0.55 -31.89 25.05
CA CYS A 43 -0.78 -31.33 24.85
C CYS A 43 -1.28 -30.71 26.18
N LEU A 44 -1.06 -29.41 26.37
CA LEU A 44 -1.73 -28.66 27.42
C LEU A 44 -3.09 -28.20 26.92
N GLY A 45 -4.14 -28.88 27.38
CA GLY A 45 -5.51 -28.37 27.31
C GLY A 45 -5.58 -27.05 28.08
N SER A 46 -6.02 -26.00 27.40
CA SER A 46 -6.34 -24.72 28.02
C SER A 46 -7.76 -24.32 27.60
N ASN A 47 -8.64 -24.24 28.61
CA ASN A 47 -9.98 -23.69 28.50
C ASN A 47 -9.92 -22.23 27.99
N PRO A 48 -10.98 -21.74 27.32
CA PRO A 48 -11.08 -20.32 26.97
C PRO A 48 -11.15 -19.47 28.25
N PRO A 49 -10.49 -18.29 28.30
CA PRO A 49 -10.58 -17.43 29.48
C PRO A 49 -11.99 -16.83 29.61
N SER A 50 -12.51 -16.88 30.83
CA SER A 50 -13.78 -16.29 31.22
C SER A 50 -13.71 -14.77 31.27
N LEU A 51 -14.79 -14.11 30.83
CA LEU A 51 -15.06 -12.69 31.01
C LEU A 51 -15.13 -12.31 32.51
N ALA A 52 -14.06 -11.71 33.04
CA ALA A 52 -14.09 -10.78 34.17
C ALA A 52 -12.72 -10.08 34.27
N ASP A 53 -12.76 -8.79 34.64
CA ASP A 53 -11.64 -7.88 34.93
C ASP A 53 -10.94 -7.20 33.74
N VAL A 54 -11.73 -6.42 32.99
CA VAL A 54 -11.21 -5.26 32.25
C VAL A 54 -11.17 -4.06 33.21
N THR A 55 -10.03 -3.85 33.86
CA THR A 55 -9.70 -2.53 34.45
C THR A 55 -8.71 -1.83 33.53
N SER A 56 -9.10 -0.61 33.13
CA SER A 56 -8.40 0.27 32.20
C SER A 56 -6.89 0.38 32.46
N THR A 57 -6.09 0.12 31.44
CA THR A 57 -4.73 0.66 31.34
C THR A 57 -4.67 1.57 30.11
N ASN A 58 -4.99 2.85 30.32
CA ASN A 58 -4.51 3.92 29.45
C ASN A 58 -2.99 3.99 29.64
N GLY A 59 -2.26 3.34 28.73
CA GLY A 59 -0.81 3.43 28.65
C GLY A 59 -0.42 4.01 27.31
N SER A 60 -0.34 5.33 27.21
CA SER A 60 0.57 5.94 26.23
C SER A 60 1.98 5.41 26.50
N PRO A 61 2.80 5.12 25.48
CA PRO A 61 4.16 4.67 25.70
C PRO A 61 4.94 5.73 26.52
N PRO A 62 5.91 5.31 27.34
CA PRO A 62 6.76 6.25 28.05
C PRO A 62 7.53 7.09 27.05
N ASN A 63 7.18 8.37 26.94
CA ASN A 63 7.95 9.35 26.19
C ASN A 63 9.25 9.58 26.96
N ASP A 64 10.31 8.86 26.59
CA ASP A 64 11.63 8.95 27.22
C ASP A 64 12.42 10.19 26.76
N GLY A 65 11.79 11.17 26.12
CA GLY A 65 12.48 12.38 25.66
C GLY A 65 13.54 12.12 24.58
N SER A 66 13.63 10.92 24.01
CA SER A 66 14.37 10.67 22.78
C SER A 66 13.68 11.35 21.60
N ALA A 67 14.48 11.79 20.63
CA ALA A 67 13.96 12.39 19.41
C ALA A 67 13.15 11.34 18.63
N LEU A 68 12.01 11.75 18.07
CA LEU A 68 11.19 10.90 17.19
C LEU A 68 12.08 10.27 16.11
N ARG A 69 11.91 8.99 15.82
CA ARG A 69 12.66 8.24 14.81
C ARG A 69 11.72 7.86 13.67
N VAL A 70 12.02 8.35 12.47
CA VAL A 70 11.19 8.17 11.28
C VAL A 70 11.95 7.35 10.25
N ALA A 71 11.53 6.10 10.04
CA ALA A 71 12.07 5.30 8.94
C ALA A 71 11.44 5.74 7.61
N PHE A 72 12.21 5.71 6.52
CA PHE A 72 11.66 5.99 5.19
C PHE A 72 12.28 5.11 4.12
N PHE A 73 11.57 4.96 3.00
CA PHE A 73 12.09 4.23 1.84
C PHE A 73 13.21 5.04 1.17
N GLY A 74 14.45 4.67 1.50
CA GLY A 74 15.67 5.36 1.13
C GLY A 74 16.26 4.90 -0.22
N PRO A 75 17.52 5.26 -0.50
CA PRO A 75 18.47 5.97 0.37
C PRO A 75 18.15 7.48 0.50
N PHE A 76 19.04 8.24 1.16
CA PHE A 76 19.01 9.71 1.06
C PHE A 76 19.21 10.17 -0.40
N GLY A 77 18.51 11.22 -0.79
CA GLY A 77 18.39 11.80 -2.13
C GLY A 77 17.13 11.38 -2.89
N THR A 78 16.23 10.57 -2.30
CA THR A 78 15.03 10.09 -3.00
C THR A 78 13.87 11.08 -2.93
N PHE A 79 12.87 10.90 -3.79
CA PHE A 79 11.59 11.61 -3.68
C PHE A 79 10.88 11.34 -2.35
N THR A 80 11.06 10.15 -1.77
CA THR A 80 10.55 9.84 -0.43
C THR A 80 11.13 10.77 0.62
N GLU A 81 12.46 10.98 0.62
CA GLU A 81 13.08 11.94 1.53
C GLU A 81 12.60 13.37 1.25
N GLN A 82 12.53 13.76 -0.03
CA GLN A 82 12.06 15.09 -0.42
C GLN A 82 10.66 15.38 0.12
N ALA A 83 9.73 14.43 -0.05
CA ALA A 83 8.38 14.53 0.47
C ALA A 83 8.36 14.58 2.00
N LEU A 84 9.16 13.75 2.68
CA LEU A 84 9.29 13.76 4.13
C LEU A 84 9.75 15.13 4.63
N ARG A 85 10.76 15.73 3.98
CA ARG A 85 11.33 17.04 4.37
C ARG A 85 10.35 18.21 4.22
N THR A 86 9.25 18.05 3.48
CA THR A 86 8.18 19.07 3.45
C THR A 86 7.40 19.14 4.78
N GLN A 87 7.46 18.09 5.59
CA GLN A 87 6.75 17.96 6.85
C GLN A 87 7.69 18.31 8.01
N ARG A 88 7.59 19.53 8.56
CA ARG A 88 8.55 20.04 9.57
C ARG A 88 8.67 19.15 10.81
N ASP A 89 7.54 18.64 11.29
CA ASP A 89 7.49 17.73 12.43
C ASP A 89 8.24 16.42 12.18
N LEU A 90 8.20 15.90 10.94
CA LEU A 90 8.96 14.72 10.56
C LEU A 90 10.41 15.06 10.21
N SER A 91 10.68 16.20 9.58
CA SER A 91 12.03 16.57 9.12
C SER A 91 13.01 16.85 10.24
N ASP A 92 12.51 17.31 11.39
CA ASP A 92 13.31 17.63 12.57
C ASP A 92 13.62 16.38 13.44
N SER A 93 13.12 15.23 13.00
CA SER A 93 13.29 13.92 13.65
C SER A 93 14.58 13.20 13.21
N GLU A 94 14.93 12.10 13.88
CA GLU A 94 15.98 11.20 13.40
C GLU A 94 15.47 10.42 12.18
N LEU A 95 16.01 10.73 10.99
CA LEU A 95 15.62 10.07 9.74
C LEU A 95 16.44 8.78 9.53
N VAL A 96 15.76 7.65 9.40
CA VAL A 96 16.38 6.33 9.25
C VAL A 96 16.09 5.78 7.83
N PRO A 97 17.03 5.89 6.87
CA PRO A 97 16.82 5.35 5.53
C PRO A 97 16.85 3.82 5.54
N MET A 98 15.79 3.19 5.02
CA MET A 98 15.72 1.75 4.85
C MET A 98 15.77 1.37 3.37
N ARG A 99 16.23 0.15 3.10
CA ARG A 99 16.49 -0.31 1.73
C ARG A 99 15.21 -0.65 0.96
N THR A 100 14.18 -1.14 1.62
CA THR A 100 12.92 -1.54 0.99
C THR A 100 11.72 -1.05 1.81
N VAL A 101 10.56 -0.95 1.16
CA VAL A 101 9.30 -0.62 1.85
C VAL A 101 8.97 -1.64 2.95
N PRO A 102 9.07 -2.97 2.72
CA PRO A 102 8.91 -3.95 3.80
C PRO A 102 9.84 -3.69 5.00
N ASP A 103 11.12 -3.39 4.77
CA ASP A 103 12.05 -3.08 5.88
C ASP A 103 11.58 -1.87 6.72
N VAL A 104 10.98 -0.85 6.09
CA VAL A 104 10.37 0.29 6.81
C VAL A 104 9.22 -0.19 7.69
N LEU A 105 8.32 -0.99 7.13
CA LEU A 105 7.11 -1.43 7.84
C LEU A 105 7.43 -2.44 8.96
N ASP A 106 8.40 -3.32 8.75
CA ASP A 106 8.95 -4.23 9.77
C ASP A 106 9.54 -3.44 10.96
N ALA A 107 10.29 -2.38 10.69
CA ALA A 107 10.88 -1.53 11.72
C ALA A 107 9.81 -0.78 12.53
N VAL A 108 8.73 -0.31 11.89
CA VAL A 108 7.59 0.30 12.60
C VAL A 108 6.85 -0.74 13.41
N SER A 109 6.56 -1.91 12.83
CA SER A 109 5.82 -2.99 13.49
C SER A 109 6.54 -3.50 14.74
N SER A 110 7.87 -3.64 14.67
CA SER A 110 8.70 -4.12 15.77
C SER A 110 8.95 -3.09 16.89
N GLY A 111 8.64 -1.80 16.66
CA GLY A 111 8.98 -0.74 17.59
C GLY A 111 10.42 -0.24 17.50
N GLU A 112 11.18 -0.68 16.48
CA GLU A 112 12.52 -0.14 16.21
C GLU A 112 12.46 1.35 15.87
N VAL A 113 11.40 1.82 15.21
CA VAL A 113 11.14 3.23 14.93
C VAL A 113 9.72 3.62 15.33
N ASP A 114 9.47 4.92 15.44
CA ASP A 114 8.17 5.45 15.87
C ASP A 114 7.15 5.42 14.74
N CYS A 115 7.56 5.82 13.54
CA CYS A 115 6.73 5.77 12.34
C CYS A 115 7.55 5.56 11.06
N GLY A 116 6.85 5.16 10.01
CA GLY A 116 7.42 4.91 8.69
C GLY A 116 6.83 5.86 7.65
N PHE A 117 7.64 6.25 6.67
CA PHE A 117 7.23 7.11 5.56
C PHE A 117 7.51 6.41 4.22
N VAL A 118 6.44 6.03 3.53
CA VAL A 118 6.49 5.17 2.34
C VAL A 118 5.58 5.68 1.23
N PRO A 119 5.92 5.48 -0.05
CA PRO A 119 5.01 5.79 -1.15
C PRO A 119 3.85 4.78 -1.18
N ILE A 120 2.64 5.24 -1.52
CA ILE A 120 1.46 4.39 -1.68
C ILE A 120 0.87 4.43 -3.09
N GLU A 121 1.06 5.52 -3.82
CA GLU A 121 0.48 5.75 -5.15
C GLU A 121 1.36 6.72 -5.95
N ASN A 122 1.53 6.47 -7.24
CA ASN A 122 2.06 7.40 -8.22
C ASN A 122 1.02 7.62 -9.34
N SER A 123 0.89 8.85 -9.83
CA SER A 123 -0.15 9.21 -10.82
C SER A 123 0.04 8.56 -12.19
N ILE A 124 1.26 8.11 -12.52
CA ILE A 124 1.59 7.46 -13.79
C ILE A 124 1.70 5.94 -13.63
N GLU A 125 2.44 5.48 -12.61
CA GLU A 125 2.71 4.06 -12.37
C GLU A 125 1.61 3.34 -11.58
N GLY A 126 0.71 4.10 -10.96
CA GLY A 126 -0.37 3.59 -10.13
C GLY A 126 0.09 3.24 -8.71
N MET A 127 -0.57 2.24 -8.12
CA MET A 127 -0.41 1.92 -6.69
C MET A 127 0.89 1.17 -6.39
N VAL A 128 1.52 1.50 -5.26
CA VAL A 128 2.72 0.82 -4.77
C VAL A 128 2.31 -0.46 -4.07
N ASN A 129 2.30 -1.56 -4.84
CA ASN A 129 1.82 -2.86 -4.37
C ASN A 129 2.56 -3.36 -3.11
N PHE A 130 3.86 -3.10 -2.96
CA PHE A 130 4.60 -3.52 -1.77
C PHE A 130 4.05 -2.91 -0.48
N THR A 131 3.70 -1.62 -0.51
CA THR A 131 3.10 -0.91 0.62
C THR A 131 1.73 -1.51 0.95
N LEU A 132 0.89 -1.67 -0.07
CA LEU A 132 -0.46 -2.18 0.11
C LEU A 132 -0.51 -3.63 0.57
N ASP A 133 0.31 -4.50 -0.01
CA ASP A 133 0.38 -5.91 0.37
C ASP A 133 0.86 -6.06 1.82
N ALA A 134 1.88 -5.31 2.23
CA ALA A 134 2.39 -5.38 3.59
C ALA A 134 1.36 -4.86 4.61
N LEU A 135 0.68 -3.75 4.31
CA LEU A 135 -0.44 -3.25 5.13
C LEU A 135 -1.62 -4.24 5.17
N ALA A 136 -1.88 -4.96 4.08
CA ALA A 136 -2.98 -5.91 4.00
C ALA A 136 -2.70 -7.21 4.77
N PHE A 137 -1.52 -7.80 4.57
CA PHE A 137 -1.24 -9.18 4.95
C PHE A 137 -0.20 -9.35 6.05
N ASP A 138 0.74 -8.41 6.17
CA ASP A 138 1.97 -8.64 6.94
C ASP A 138 1.97 -7.90 8.29
N HIS A 139 1.30 -6.74 8.39
CA HIS A 139 1.30 -5.92 9.61
C HIS A 139 -0.05 -5.28 9.94
N ASP A 140 -0.33 -5.10 11.24
CA ASP A 140 -1.48 -4.34 11.74
C ASP A 140 -1.11 -2.88 12.03
N LEU A 141 -0.55 -2.22 11.02
CA LEU A 141 -0.20 -0.81 11.06
C LEU A 141 -1.35 0.05 10.51
N ILE A 142 -1.39 1.32 10.94
CA ILE A 142 -2.35 2.30 10.46
C ILE A 142 -1.66 3.45 9.74
N VAL A 143 -2.28 3.93 8.68
CA VAL A 143 -1.93 5.17 8.01
C VAL A 143 -2.55 6.33 8.80
N THR A 144 -1.73 7.31 9.16
CA THR A 144 -2.13 8.45 10.00
C THR A 144 -2.12 9.77 9.25
N ARG A 145 -1.35 9.87 8.16
CA ARG A 145 -1.22 11.06 7.31
C ARG A 145 -0.85 10.65 5.89
N GLU A 146 -1.24 11.47 4.92
CA GLU A 146 -0.70 11.41 3.56
C GLU A 146 -0.05 12.74 3.15
N VAL A 147 0.91 12.66 2.22
CA VAL A 147 1.65 13.78 1.64
C VAL A 147 1.73 13.54 0.14
N VAL A 148 1.41 14.56 -0.67
CA VAL A 148 1.54 14.49 -2.13
C VAL A 148 2.71 15.38 -2.55
N LEU A 149 3.59 14.86 -3.39
CA LEU A 149 4.73 15.58 -3.94
C LEU A 149 4.66 15.55 -5.47
N ASP A 150 4.83 16.73 -6.09
CA ASP A 150 5.08 16.86 -7.52
C ASP A 150 6.49 16.38 -7.85
N ILE A 151 6.58 15.47 -8.82
CA ILE A 151 7.80 14.77 -9.20
C ILE A 151 8.46 15.50 -10.36
N HIS A 152 9.58 16.14 -10.06
CA HIS A 152 10.42 16.82 -11.03
C HIS A 152 11.78 16.14 -11.13
N LEU A 153 12.24 15.91 -12.36
CA LEU A 153 13.51 15.30 -12.64
C LEU A 153 14.48 16.36 -13.16
N CYS A 154 15.73 16.26 -12.70
CA CYS A 154 16.82 17.11 -13.14
C CYS A 154 17.88 16.26 -13.83
N LEU A 155 18.54 16.83 -14.83
CA LEU A 155 19.83 16.33 -15.30
C LEU A 155 20.94 16.98 -14.48
N ALA A 156 21.73 16.20 -13.75
CA ALA A 156 22.80 16.70 -12.89
C ALA A 156 24.14 16.02 -13.19
N ALA A 157 25.25 16.76 -13.12
CA ALA A 157 26.59 16.28 -13.41
C ALA A 157 27.63 16.94 -12.49
N PRO A 158 28.88 16.45 -12.43
CA PRO A 158 29.93 17.10 -11.66
C PRO A 158 30.15 18.57 -12.07
N GLU A 159 30.51 19.41 -11.11
CA GLU A 159 30.74 20.84 -11.34
C GLU A 159 31.71 21.09 -12.52
N GLY A 160 31.36 22.05 -13.38
CA GLY A 160 32.13 22.39 -14.57
C GLY A 160 31.80 21.55 -15.82
N THR A 161 30.96 20.51 -15.70
CA THR A 161 30.45 19.77 -16.86
C THR A 161 29.38 20.61 -17.56
N SER A 162 29.48 20.81 -18.87
CA SER A 162 28.42 21.41 -19.67
C SER A 162 27.53 20.33 -20.29
N LEU A 163 26.32 20.70 -20.73
CA LEU A 163 25.42 19.78 -21.42
C LEU A 163 26.05 19.14 -22.67
N ALA A 164 26.94 19.86 -23.35
CA ALA A 164 27.64 19.37 -24.54
C ALA A 164 28.71 18.30 -24.22
N ASP A 165 29.16 18.23 -22.97
CA ASP A 165 30.16 17.25 -22.54
C ASP A 165 29.53 15.90 -22.16
N VAL A 166 28.19 15.83 -22.05
CA VAL A 166 27.48 14.63 -21.60
C VAL A 166 27.47 13.55 -22.67
N SER A 167 28.15 12.43 -22.40
CA SER A 167 28.20 11.23 -23.24
C SER A 167 27.37 10.08 -22.68
N ASP A 168 27.16 10.05 -21.37
CA ASP A 168 26.49 8.96 -20.67
C ASP A 168 25.49 9.53 -19.65
N VAL A 169 24.28 8.99 -19.63
CA VAL A 169 23.22 9.38 -18.71
C VAL A 169 22.80 8.18 -17.89
N MET A 170 22.87 8.29 -16.57
CA MET A 170 22.54 7.22 -15.63
C MET A 170 21.24 7.52 -14.89
N SER A 171 20.34 6.54 -14.84
CA SER A 171 19.18 6.55 -13.94
C SER A 171 18.51 5.19 -13.85
N ILE A 172 17.46 5.09 -13.03
CA ILE A 172 16.55 3.95 -13.09
C ILE A 172 15.78 3.98 -14.43
N PRO A 173 15.55 2.83 -15.10
CA PRO A 173 14.94 2.81 -16.43
C PRO A 173 13.62 3.58 -16.57
N VAL A 174 12.81 3.61 -15.51
CA VAL A 174 11.53 4.33 -15.53
C VAL A 174 11.71 5.85 -15.58
N ALA A 175 12.70 6.42 -14.88
CA ALA A 175 12.99 7.85 -14.94
C ALA A 175 13.56 8.24 -16.31
N THR A 176 14.42 7.40 -16.89
CA THR A 176 14.94 7.63 -18.24
C THR A 176 13.84 7.56 -19.30
N ALA A 177 12.87 6.64 -19.15
CA ALA A 177 11.71 6.56 -20.04
C ALA A 177 10.79 7.79 -19.90
N GLN A 178 10.68 8.36 -18.69
CA GLN A 178 9.93 9.59 -18.43
C GLN A 178 10.61 10.85 -18.97
N CYS A 179 11.89 10.82 -19.37
CA CYS A 179 12.62 12.00 -19.89
C CYS A 179 13.00 11.83 -21.38
N HIS A 180 12.28 10.97 -22.11
CA HIS A 180 12.69 10.54 -23.43
C HIS A 180 12.67 11.67 -24.46
N LYS A 181 11.71 12.61 -24.39
CA LYS A 181 11.65 13.78 -25.30
C LYS A 181 12.90 14.65 -25.11
N PHE A 182 13.21 15.01 -23.86
CA PHE A 182 14.38 15.82 -23.52
C PHE A 182 15.68 15.16 -24.00
N LEU A 183 15.89 13.89 -23.67
CA LEU A 183 17.09 13.14 -24.04
C LEU A 183 17.27 13.07 -25.55
N ARG A 184 16.19 12.85 -26.30
CA ARG A 184 16.25 12.74 -27.76
C ARG A 184 16.54 14.08 -28.43
N GLU A 185 16.09 15.19 -27.84
CA GLU A 185 16.32 16.54 -28.38
C GLU A 185 17.73 17.07 -28.04
N HIS A 186 18.16 16.90 -26.79
CA HIS A 186 19.37 17.54 -26.27
C HIS A 186 20.60 16.62 -26.23
N LEU A 187 20.38 15.31 -26.06
CA LEU A 187 21.44 14.31 -25.88
C LEU A 187 21.23 13.07 -26.80
N PRO A 188 21.01 13.25 -28.12
CA PRO A 188 20.61 12.16 -29.02
C PRO A 188 21.64 11.02 -29.16
N ASN A 189 22.89 11.27 -28.76
CA ASN A 189 23.99 10.31 -28.86
C ASN A 189 24.45 9.78 -27.49
N ALA A 190 23.81 10.19 -26.38
CA ALA A 190 24.21 9.75 -25.06
C ALA A 190 23.81 8.29 -24.81
N ASN A 191 24.69 7.52 -24.17
CA ASN A 191 24.35 6.16 -23.75
C ASN A 191 23.52 6.21 -22.46
N LEU A 192 22.52 5.33 -22.37
CA LEU A 192 21.66 5.23 -21.19
C LEU A 192 22.15 4.08 -20.30
N LEU A 193 22.63 4.43 -19.11
CA LEU A 193 23.13 3.49 -18.11
C LEU A 193 22.06 3.25 -17.04
N ALA A 194 21.80 1.99 -16.73
CA ALA A 194 20.83 1.61 -15.71
C ALA A 194 21.42 1.68 -14.29
N ALA A 195 20.70 2.31 -13.38
CA ALA A 195 20.95 2.31 -11.95
C ALA A 195 19.77 1.68 -11.17
N THR A 196 19.99 1.42 -9.88
CA THR A 196 18.97 0.84 -9.00
C THR A 196 17.96 1.86 -8.47
N SER A 197 18.30 3.16 -8.50
CA SER A 197 17.43 4.28 -8.14
C SER A 197 17.96 5.58 -8.75
N THR A 198 17.12 6.61 -8.79
CA THR A 198 17.51 7.97 -9.20
C THR A 198 18.56 8.58 -8.26
N ALA A 199 18.36 8.44 -6.95
CA ALA A 199 19.34 8.88 -5.95
C ALA A 199 20.67 8.09 -6.04
N GLY A 200 20.59 6.79 -6.30
CA GLY A 200 21.76 5.95 -6.52
C GLY A 200 22.53 6.32 -7.78
N ALA A 201 21.85 6.77 -8.84
CA ALA A 201 22.50 7.32 -10.03
C ALA A 201 23.28 8.60 -9.68
N ALA A 202 22.64 9.58 -9.03
CA ALA A 202 23.32 10.80 -8.60
C ALA A 202 24.55 10.51 -7.72
N LYS A 203 24.42 9.61 -6.74
CA LYS A 203 25.55 9.16 -5.92
C LYS A 203 26.69 8.57 -6.77
N SER A 204 26.35 7.68 -7.71
CA SER A 204 27.34 7.03 -8.57
C SER A 204 28.07 8.03 -9.46
N VAL A 205 27.36 9.04 -9.98
CA VAL A 205 27.95 10.11 -10.78
C VAL A 205 28.87 11.01 -9.95
N ALA A 206 28.52 11.29 -8.69
CA ALA A 206 29.39 12.05 -7.80
C ALA A 206 30.67 11.28 -7.41
N GLU A 207 30.57 9.96 -7.22
CA GLU A 207 31.70 9.10 -6.86
C GLU A 207 32.61 8.78 -8.06
N GLN A 208 32.05 8.69 -9.27
CA GLN A 208 32.79 8.44 -10.49
C GLN A 208 33.30 9.76 -11.07
N SER A 209 34.58 10.07 -10.90
CA SER A 209 35.23 11.24 -11.52
C SER A 209 35.36 11.16 -13.05
N SER A 210 34.47 10.43 -13.74
CA SER A 210 34.46 10.34 -15.20
C SER A 210 33.86 11.60 -15.81
N THR A 211 34.60 12.22 -16.71
CA THR A 211 34.10 13.34 -17.52
C THR A 211 32.97 12.86 -18.43
N GLY A 212 31.86 13.60 -18.47
CA GLY A 212 30.74 13.36 -19.39
C GLY A 212 29.64 12.43 -18.88
N LEU A 213 29.71 11.99 -17.62
CA LEU A 213 28.65 11.23 -16.97
C LEU A 213 27.67 12.17 -16.25
N ALA A 214 26.38 12.05 -16.54
CA ALA A 214 25.30 12.77 -15.87
C ALA A 214 24.27 11.81 -15.27
N ALA A 215 23.53 12.26 -14.27
CA ALA A 215 22.44 11.53 -13.64
C ALA A 215 21.09 12.22 -13.93
N ILE A 216 20.05 11.43 -14.16
CA ILE A 216 18.67 11.91 -14.02
C ILE A 216 18.22 11.60 -12.60
N ALA A 217 17.97 12.63 -11.80
CA ALA A 217 17.67 12.50 -10.38
C ALA A 217 16.80 13.65 -9.83
N PRO A 218 16.16 13.48 -8.65
CA PRO A 218 15.57 14.58 -7.92
C PRO A 218 16.59 15.66 -7.61
N ARG A 219 16.15 16.92 -7.53
CA ARG A 219 17.01 18.04 -7.14
C ARG A 219 17.71 17.83 -5.79
N VAL A 220 17.00 17.25 -4.81
CA VAL A 220 17.56 16.94 -3.49
C VAL A 220 18.76 15.98 -3.56
N ALA A 221 18.79 15.06 -4.52
CA ALA A 221 19.95 14.19 -4.74
C ALA A 221 21.12 14.96 -5.35
N ALA A 222 20.87 15.85 -6.31
CA ALA A 222 21.92 16.69 -6.87
C ALA A 222 22.59 17.55 -5.79
N ASP A 223 21.79 18.21 -4.94
CA ASP A 223 22.25 19.03 -3.83
C ASP A 223 23.04 18.19 -2.80
N LEU A 224 22.51 17.02 -2.40
CA LEU A 224 23.12 16.14 -1.41
C LEU A 224 24.50 15.62 -1.86
N TYR A 225 24.64 15.26 -3.13
CA TYR A 225 25.86 14.68 -3.68
C TYR A 225 26.78 15.72 -4.33
N GLY A 226 26.49 17.03 -4.21
CA GLY A 226 27.33 18.11 -4.71
C GLY A 226 27.42 18.17 -6.24
N LEU A 227 26.37 17.76 -6.94
CA LEU A 227 26.28 17.84 -8.40
C LEU A 227 25.68 19.18 -8.83
N SER A 228 26.12 19.67 -9.99
CA SER A 228 25.53 20.83 -10.66
C SER A 228 24.35 20.39 -11.53
N VAL A 229 23.22 21.06 -11.37
CA VAL A 229 22.05 20.85 -12.23
C VAL A 229 22.28 21.52 -13.59
N LEU A 230 22.23 20.72 -14.65
CA LEU A 230 22.39 21.15 -16.05
C LEU A 230 21.06 21.54 -16.70
N ALA A 231 19.99 20.85 -16.30
CA ALA A 231 18.63 21.11 -16.74
C ALA A 231 17.64 20.66 -15.64
N GLU A 232 16.58 21.45 -15.47
CA GLU A 232 15.47 21.19 -14.54
C GLU A 232 14.21 20.82 -15.34
N ASP A 233 13.27 20.15 -14.68
CA ASP A 233 11.94 19.79 -15.20
C ASP A 233 12.01 19.09 -16.57
N ILE A 234 12.86 18.06 -16.67
CA ILE A 234 13.15 17.36 -17.93
C ILE A 234 12.19 16.19 -18.21
N GLU A 235 11.22 15.94 -17.33
CA GLU A 235 10.18 14.95 -17.54
C GLU A 235 9.24 15.31 -18.70
N ASP A 236 8.74 14.28 -19.38
CA ASP A 236 7.97 14.39 -20.61
C ASP A 236 6.52 14.85 -20.37
N GLU A 237 5.99 14.60 -19.18
CA GLU A 237 4.59 14.83 -18.80
C GLU A 237 4.52 15.65 -17.50
N GLU A 238 3.80 16.77 -17.54
CA GLU A 238 3.51 17.58 -16.36
C GLU A 238 2.51 16.85 -15.44
N GLY A 239 2.55 17.15 -14.13
CA GLY A 239 1.59 16.59 -13.17
C GLY A 239 1.89 15.16 -12.71
N ASN A 240 3.12 14.68 -12.87
CA ASN A 240 3.58 13.47 -12.19
C ASN A 240 3.57 13.72 -10.67
N GLN A 241 2.74 12.98 -9.94
CA GLN A 241 2.55 13.14 -8.51
C GLN A 241 2.73 11.80 -7.82
N THR A 242 3.41 11.82 -6.68
CA THR A 242 3.48 10.64 -5.80
C THR A 242 2.86 10.96 -4.46
N ARG A 243 1.93 10.11 -4.03
CA ARG A 243 1.36 10.11 -2.70
C ARG A 243 2.20 9.21 -1.80
N PHE A 244 2.62 9.78 -0.69
CA PHE A 244 3.31 9.13 0.42
C PHE A 244 2.41 9.10 1.63
N VAL A 245 2.66 8.16 2.53
CA VAL A 245 1.89 7.99 3.77
C VAL A 245 2.82 7.83 4.96
N VAL A 246 2.38 8.41 6.09
CA VAL A 246 2.94 8.09 7.41
C VAL A 246 2.20 6.89 7.95
N VAL A 247 2.95 5.88 8.37
CA VAL A 247 2.45 4.61 8.91
C VAL A 247 2.96 4.45 10.34
N SER A 248 2.06 4.11 11.26
CA SER A 248 2.34 3.97 12.69
C SER A 248 1.62 2.75 13.27
N ARG A 249 2.01 2.31 14.47
CA ARG A 249 1.29 1.24 15.20
C ARG A 249 -0.05 1.71 15.78
N ASP A 250 -0.11 2.99 16.15
CA ASP A 250 -1.27 3.66 16.73
C ASP A 250 -1.32 5.13 16.29
N GLY A 251 -2.22 5.92 16.91
CA GLY A 251 -2.36 7.35 16.57
C GLY A 251 -3.36 7.63 15.45
N ALA A 252 -4.49 6.93 15.44
CA ALA A 252 -5.58 7.20 14.51
C ALA A 252 -6.00 8.68 14.59
N SER A 253 -6.16 9.32 13.43
CA SER A 253 -6.54 10.73 13.35
C SER A 253 -8.00 10.92 13.76
N ALA A 254 -8.33 12.13 14.22
CA ALA A 254 -9.72 12.55 14.37
C ALA A 254 -10.30 12.92 12.99
N PRO A 255 -11.63 12.84 12.78
CA PRO A 255 -12.25 13.29 11.54
C PRO A 255 -11.87 14.74 11.20
N SER A 256 -11.43 14.97 9.98
CA SER A 256 -11.09 16.29 9.42
C SER A 256 -12.15 16.82 8.46
N GLY A 257 -13.11 15.98 8.05
CA GLY A 257 -14.18 16.31 7.09
C GLY A 257 -13.76 16.17 5.61
N HIS A 258 -12.50 15.80 5.37
CA HIS A 258 -11.93 15.53 4.05
C HIS A 258 -10.98 14.34 4.15
N ASP A 259 -11.45 13.28 4.80
CA ASP A 259 -10.63 12.12 5.11
C ASP A 259 -10.68 11.05 4.02
N ARG A 260 -9.71 10.15 4.09
CA ARG A 260 -9.66 8.89 3.35
C ARG A 260 -9.58 7.74 4.35
N THR A 261 -10.33 6.68 4.09
CA THR A 261 -10.30 5.44 4.87
C THR A 261 -9.78 4.30 4.01
N GLY A 262 -8.82 3.55 4.56
CA GLY A 262 -8.24 2.36 3.95
C GLY A 262 -8.81 1.06 4.53
N LEU A 263 -9.32 0.20 3.65
CA LEU A 263 -9.91 -1.09 4.02
C LEU A 263 -9.33 -2.22 3.18
N VAL A 264 -9.22 -3.41 3.78
CA VAL A 264 -9.03 -4.68 3.07
C VAL A 264 -10.23 -5.56 3.35
N VAL A 265 -10.94 -5.93 2.30
CA VAL A 265 -12.17 -6.72 2.38
C VAL A 265 -11.91 -8.09 1.77
N PHE A 266 -11.92 -9.11 2.62
CA PHE A 266 -11.85 -10.51 2.24
C PHE A 266 -13.28 -11.01 2.04
N GLN A 267 -13.57 -11.48 0.83
CA GLN A 267 -14.87 -12.05 0.51
C GLN A 267 -15.10 -13.33 1.31
N ARG A 268 -16.38 -13.62 1.62
CA ARG A 268 -16.74 -14.88 2.27
C ARG A 268 -16.63 -16.07 1.30
N ALA A 269 -16.91 -15.84 0.02
CA ALA A 269 -16.75 -16.79 -1.06
C ALA A 269 -16.46 -16.00 -2.36
N ASP A 270 -15.65 -16.57 -3.26
CA ASP A 270 -15.50 -16.04 -4.62
C ASP A 270 -16.63 -16.59 -5.51
N GLU A 271 -17.73 -15.86 -5.57
CA GLU A 271 -18.89 -16.18 -6.41
C GLU A 271 -19.39 -14.97 -7.22
N PRO A 272 -20.08 -15.18 -8.35
CA PRO A 272 -20.67 -14.09 -9.13
C PRO A 272 -21.54 -13.18 -8.25
N GLY A 273 -21.18 -11.90 -8.20
CA GLY A 273 -21.85 -10.92 -7.36
C GLY A 273 -21.18 -10.62 -6.01
N SER A 274 -20.08 -11.29 -5.69
CA SER A 274 -19.37 -11.03 -4.43
C SER A 274 -18.81 -9.61 -4.38
N LEU A 275 -18.19 -9.13 -5.47
CA LEU A 275 -17.69 -7.75 -5.54
C LEU A 275 -18.82 -6.72 -5.52
N ILE A 276 -19.93 -6.94 -6.24
CA ILE A 276 -21.05 -5.99 -6.23
C ILE A 276 -21.66 -5.88 -4.83
N SER A 277 -21.69 -6.97 -4.05
CA SER A 277 -22.15 -6.94 -2.66
C SER A 277 -21.32 -6.01 -1.77
N ILE A 278 -20.01 -5.89 -2.04
CA ILE A 278 -19.11 -4.98 -1.34
C ILE A 278 -19.35 -3.55 -1.81
N LEU A 279 -19.36 -3.32 -3.12
CA LEU A 279 -19.51 -1.99 -3.71
C LEU A 279 -20.87 -1.35 -3.39
N GLN A 280 -21.92 -2.17 -3.26
CA GLN A 280 -23.25 -1.71 -2.86
C GLN A 280 -23.27 -1.06 -1.48
N GLU A 281 -22.42 -1.49 -0.54
CA GLU A 281 -22.39 -0.89 0.80
C GLU A 281 -21.93 0.57 0.77
N PHE A 282 -20.96 0.88 -0.08
CA PHE A 282 -20.48 2.25 -0.30
C PHE A 282 -21.49 3.06 -1.13
N ALA A 283 -21.97 2.47 -2.24
CA ALA A 283 -22.89 3.15 -3.16
C ALA A 283 -24.22 3.53 -2.49
N ALA A 284 -24.77 2.64 -1.64
CA ALA A 284 -26.00 2.90 -0.89
C ALA A 284 -25.92 4.13 0.03
N ARG A 285 -24.70 4.47 0.47
CA ARG A 285 -24.41 5.60 1.37
C ARG A 285 -23.69 6.75 0.66
N ARG A 286 -23.61 6.70 -0.69
CA ARG A 286 -22.95 7.70 -1.54
C ARG A 286 -21.49 7.97 -1.16
N ILE A 287 -20.79 6.95 -0.67
CA ILE A 287 -19.37 7.04 -0.36
C ILE A 287 -18.58 6.85 -1.64
N ASN A 288 -17.74 7.84 -1.97
CA ASN A 288 -16.87 7.77 -3.13
C ASN A 288 -15.69 6.82 -2.86
N LEU A 289 -15.29 6.04 -3.87
CA LEU A 289 -14.10 5.21 -3.83
C LEU A 289 -13.03 5.84 -4.69
N SER A 290 -11.90 6.22 -4.08
CA SER A 290 -10.76 6.75 -4.82
C SER A 290 -9.89 5.64 -5.40
N ASN A 291 -9.92 4.43 -4.82
CA ASN A 291 -9.20 3.29 -5.36
C ASN A 291 -9.84 1.95 -4.98
N LEU A 292 -9.72 0.95 -5.85
CA LEU A 292 -10.19 -0.42 -5.66
C LEU A 292 -9.24 -1.39 -6.39
N ILE A 293 -8.58 -2.26 -5.62
CA ILE A 293 -7.58 -3.20 -6.16
C ILE A 293 -7.89 -4.61 -5.67
N SER A 294 -7.93 -5.58 -6.57
CA SER A 294 -7.96 -6.99 -6.21
C SER A 294 -6.56 -7.53 -5.97
N ARG A 295 -6.37 -8.28 -4.88
CA ARG A 295 -5.11 -8.95 -4.53
C ARG A 295 -5.39 -10.43 -4.23
N PRO A 296 -4.55 -11.36 -4.72
CA PRO A 296 -4.70 -12.77 -4.39
C PRO A 296 -4.34 -13.01 -2.92
N ILE A 297 -5.13 -13.81 -2.22
CA ILE A 297 -4.89 -14.14 -0.81
C ILE A 297 -3.80 -15.20 -0.73
N ARG A 298 -2.78 -14.98 0.12
CA ARG A 298 -1.79 -16.01 0.49
C ARG A 298 -2.26 -16.68 1.78
N PRO A 299 -2.38 -18.03 1.88
CA PRO A 299 -1.99 -19.10 0.95
C PRO A 299 -3.14 -19.65 0.05
N GLY A 300 -4.23 -18.91 -0.14
CA GLY A 300 -5.51 -19.37 -0.74
C GLY A 300 -5.48 -19.85 -2.21
N GLY A 301 -4.33 -19.78 -2.89
CA GLY A 301 -4.20 -20.26 -4.28
C GLY A 301 -4.88 -19.34 -5.31
N LEU A 302 -5.07 -19.84 -6.53
CA LEU A 302 -5.72 -19.10 -7.62
C LEU A 302 -7.24 -19.09 -7.41
N GLY A 303 -7.86 -17.91 -7.41
CA GLY A 303 -9.32 -17.74 -7.27
C GLY A 303 -9.74 -17.09 -5.96
N GLU A 304 -8.88 -17.04 -4.94
CA GLU A 304 -9.18 -16.35 -3.69
C GLU A 304 -8.61 -14.93 -3.70
N TYR A 305 -9.48 -13.93 -3.62
CA TYR A 305 -9.10 -12.52 -3.68
C TYR A 305 -9.59 -11.75 -2.46
N CYS A 306 -8.80 -10.77 -2.03
CA CYS A 306 -9.27 -9.67 -1.21
C CYS A 306 -9.24 -8.37 -2.02
N PHE A 307 -10.01 -7.39 -1.56
CA PHE A 307 -10.09 -6.07 -2.18
C PHE A 307 -9.51 -5.04 -1.24
N ILE A 308 -8.49 -4.33 -1.70
CA ILE A 308 -7.96 -3.15 -1.02
C ILE A 308 -8.73 -1.95 -1.56
N ILE A 309 -9.35 -1.20 -0.66
CA ILE A 309 -10.27 -0.11 -0.97
C ILE A 309 -9.78 1.14 -0.27
N LEU A 310 -9.67 2.24 -1.03
CA LEU A 310 -9.52 3.58 -0.50
C LEU A 310 -10.83 4.33 -0.75
N ALA A 311 -11.51 4.69 0.33
CA ALA A 311 -12.81 5.36 0.32
C ALA A 311 -12.71 6.75 0.93
N GLU A 312 -13.52 7.69 0.44
CA GLU A 312 -13.62 9.02 1.04
C GLU A 312 -14.51 9.00 2.28
N GLY A 313 -14.08 9.67 3.34
CA GLY A 313 -14.74 9.67 4.65
C GLY A 313 -13.87 9.06 5.74
N HIS A 314 -14.23 9.33 6.98
CA HIS A 314 -13.54 8.90 8.18
C HIS A 314 -14.31 7.80 8.90
N VAL A 315 -13.65 6.84 9.56
CA VAL A 315 -14.33 5.81 10.38
C VAL A 315 -15.20 6.38 11.51
N GLY A 316 -14.96 7.64 11.87
CA GLY A 316 -15.76 8.38 12.85
C GLY A 316 -17.05 8.97 12.29
N ASP A 317 -17.23 8.99 10.97
CA ASP A 317 -18.45 9.45 10.31
C ASP A 317 -19.50 8.35 10.35
N ASP A 318 -20.76 8.70 10.64
CA ASP A 318 -21.84 7.72 10.82
C ASP A 318 -22.05 6.84 9.57
N LEU A 319 -22.00 7.44 8.37
CA LEU A 319 -22.15 6.73 7.11
C LEU A 319 -21.01 5.74 6.85
N MET A 320 -19.77 6.13 7.13
CA MET A 320 -18.62 5.24 6.97
C MET A 320 -18.66 4.11 8.01
N ALA A 321 -18.96 4.43 9.26
CA ALA A 321 -19.11 3.45 10.32
C ALA A 321 -20.21 2.41 9.99
N ASP A 322 -21.37 2.86 9.48
CA ASP A 322 -22.44 1.97 9.03
C ASP A 322 -22.03 1.09 7.85
N THR A 323 -21.26 1.64 6.90
CA THR A 323 -20.69 0.88 5.78
C THR A 323 -19.79 -0.22 6.29
N MET A 324 -18.86 0.11 7.18
CA MET A 324 -17.90 -0.84 7.76
C MET A 324 -18.62 -1.92 8.59
N ARG A 325 -19.65 -1.56 9.37
CA ARG A 325 -20.50 -2.53 10.09
C ARG A 325 -21.16 -3.51 9.13
N ALA A 326 -21.74 -3.02 8.04
CA ALA A 326 -22.39 -3.86 7.05
C ALA A 326 -21.41 -4.80 6.34
N LEU A 327 -20.24 -4.29 5.95
CA LEU A 327 -19.16 -5.10 5.38
C LEU A 327 -18.70 -6.18 6.36
N HIS A 328 -18.44 -5.82 7.62
CA HIS A 328 -17.99 -6.75 8.64
C HIS A 328 -19.03 -7.85 8.94
N ALA A 329 -20.32 -7.54 8.85
CA ALA A 329 -21.38 -8.54 9.02
C ALA A 329 -21.52 -9.51 7.83
N LYS A 330 -21.33 -9.00 6.60
CA LYS A 330 -21.63 -9.75 5.36
C LYS A 330 -20.43 -10.50 4.80
N GLN A 331 -19.22 -9.96 4.95
CA GLN A 331 -18.01 -10.47 4.31
C GLN A 331 -17.26 -11.46 5.23
N GLY A 332 -16.12 -11.97 4.77
CA GLY A 332 -15.29 -12.93 5.50
C GLY A 332 -14.47 -12.26 6.59
N LEU A 333 -13.63 -11.30 6.18
CA LEU A 333 -12.82 -10.47 7.07
C LEU A 333 -12.78 -9.05 6.51
N VAL A 334 -12.84 -8.06 7.39
CA VAL A 334 -12.65 -6.65 7.04
C VAL A 334 -11.55 -6.10 7.92
N LYS A 335 -10.42 -5.74 7.32
CA LYS A 335 -9.31 -5.07 7.99
C LYS A 335 -9.38 -3.59 7.68
N TRP A 336 -9.24 -2.77 8.71
CA TRP A 336 -9.07 -1.33 8.59
C TRP A 336 -7.61 -0.99 8.87
N PHE A 337 -7.00 -0.19 8.00
CA PHE A 337 -5.61 0.25 8.13
C PHE A 337 -5.48 1.77 8.20
N GLY A 338 -6.54 2.47 8.63
CA GLY A 338 -6.47 3.89 8.93
C GLY A 338 -7.61 4.71 8.31
N SER A 339 -7.87 5.84 8.95
CA SER A 339 -8.63 6.95 8.41
C SER A 339 -7.80 8.21 8.64
N TRP A 340 -7.51 8.98 7.59
CA TRP A 340 -6.57 10.09 7.65
C TRP A 340 -6.99 11.26 6.74
N PRO A 341 -6.59 12.50 7.07
CA PRO A 341 -6.90 13.67 6.24
C PRO A 341 -6.27 13.56 4.85
N ARG A 342 -7.02 13.93 3.81
CA ARG A 342 -6.49 14.01 2.44
C ARG A 342 -5.55 15.21 2.29
N ALA A 343 -4.47 15.03 1.53
CA ALA A 343 -3.49 16.09 1.28
C ALA A 343 -4.06 17.29 0.50
N ASP A 344 -5.09 17.08 -0.30
CA ASP A 344 -5.71 18.15 -1.11
C ASP A 344 -6.65 19.07 -0.32
N GLY A 345 -6.99 18.72 0.93
CA GLY A 345 -7.91 19.50 1.76
C GLY A 345 -9.33 19.61 1.20
N ALA A 346 -9.66 18.84 0.16
CA ALA A 346 -10.92 19.00 -0.56
C ALA A 346 -12.08 18.44 0.27
N VAL A 347 -12.91 19.35 0.81
CA VAL A 347 -14.12 18.97 1.54
C VAL A 347 -15.12 18.33 0.58
N SER A 348 -15.61 17.15 0.94
CA SER A 348 -16.66 16.49 0.18
C SER A 348 -18.01 17.13 0.53
N ASP A 349 -18.56 17.98 -0.34
CA ASP A 349 -19.91 18.54 -0.16
C ASP A 349 -20.99 17.45 -0.05
N VAL A 350 -20.71 16.26 -0.57
CA VAL A 350 -21.64 15.12 -0.57
C VAL A 350 -21.73 14.48 0.80
N SER A 351 -20.65 14.41 1.59
CA SER A 351 -20.69 13.79 2.93
C SER A 351 -21.53 14.62 3.89
N SER A 352 -21.30 15.94 3.94
CA SER A 352 -22.04 16.86 4.83
C SER A 352 -23.57 16.80 4.66
N HIS A 353 -24.06 16.83 3.42
CA HIS A 353 -25.50 16.74 3.13
C HIS A 353 -26.09 15.35 3.39
N ALA A 354 -25.27 14.30 3.29
CA ALA A 354 -25.70 12.95 3.57
C ALA A 354 -25.86 12.73 5.09
N ASP A 355 -24.96 13.28 5.90
CA ASP A 355 -25.01 13.17 7.36
C ASP A 355 -26.27 13.82 7.97
N GLU A 356 -26.69 14.99 7.49
CA GLU A 356 -27.93 15.63 7.98
C GLU A 356 -29.18 14.79 7.71
N ARG A 357 -29.26 14.19 6.51
CA ARG A 357 -30.40 13.33 6.14
C ARG A 357 -30.42 12.06 6.97
N TRP A 358 -29.26 11.50 7.28
CA TRP A 358 -29.15 10.30 8.10
C TRP A 358 -29.52 10.58 9.56
N LYS A 359 -29.04 11.69 10.12
CA LYS A 359 -29.45 12.14 11.45
C LYS A 359 -30.96 12.35 11.55
N SER A 360 -31.58 12.96 10.55
CA SER A 360 -33.05 13.08 10.50
C SER A 360 -33.76 11.73 10.45
N ALA A 361 -33.18 10.73 9.78
CA ALA A 361 -33.73 9.38 9.73
C ALA A 361 -33.58 8.67 11.08
N ASP A 362 -32.44 8.84 11.75
CA ASP A 362 -32.20 8.30 13.09
C ASP A 362 -33.13 8.92 14.14
N ASP A 363 -33.30 10.25 14.12
CA ASP A 363 -34.24 10.96 14.99
C ASP A 363 -35.68 10.44 14.79
N TRP A 364 -36.06 10.18 13.53
CA TRP A 364 -37.37 9.61 13.20
C TRP A 364 -37.54 8.18 13.72
N ILE A 365 -36.52 7.33 13.60
CA ILE A 365 -36.54 5.97 14.16
C ILE A 365 -36.56 6.00 15.69
N ALA A 366 -35.82 6.91 16.32
CA ALA A 366 -35.80 7.10 17.77
C ALA A 366 -37.18 7.53 18.29
N ASP A 367 -37.85 8.47 17.61
CA ASP A 367 -39.23 8.87 17.91
C ASP A 367 -40.19 7.68 17.82
N ILE A 368 -40.13 6.87 16.76
CA ILE A 368 -40.96 5.65 16.64
C ILE A 368 -40.73 4.70 17.82
N ARG A 369 -39.46 4.45 18.17
CA ARG A 369 -39.10 3.53 19.27
C ARG A 369 -39.56 4.05 20.63
N SER A 370 -39.57 5.36 20.84
CA SER A 370 -40.02 5.97 22.10
C SER A 370 -41.52 5.78 22.37
N ARG A 371 -42.29 5.38 21.34
CA ARG A 371 -43.74 5.12 21.42
C ARG A 371 -44.08 3.65 21.68
N LEU A 372 -43.08 2.77 21.69
CA LEU A 372 -43.20 1.37 22.12
C LEU A 372 -43.05 1.30 23.64
#